data_AF-G8B5C5-F1
#
_entry.id   AF-G8B5C5-F1
#
_cell.length_a   1.000
_cell.length_b   1.000
_cell.length_c   1.000
_cell.angle_alpha   90.00
_cell.angle_beta   90.00
_cell.angle_gamma   90.00
#
_symmetry.space_group_name_H-M   'P 1'
#
loop_
_entity.id
_entity.type
_entity.pdbx_description
1 polymer ?
#
loop_
_entity_poly.entity_id
_entity_poly.type
_entity_poly.pdbx_seq_one_letter_code
_entity_poly.pdbx_strand_id
1 'polypeptide(L)'
;MSTTTAASSTYVDEDTTWKSLNLDPRLLQAIDKLGFENPTLIQSSAIPLALEEKRDIIAKASTGSGKTAAYALPIIQNLLLDNLGPGIKSVVLVPTRELSNQVFQFMEQLIKHSNKKIGILNLSSSYSDQVLNSLLANKPEIIISTPNKLIQVLEMNDEKKSPIDLSSVRNLTIDEVDLILSFGYLEDLAKLESYLPVKKNLQTFLMSATINDDINELKTKFCTRPAILKLDDEQSNNDKLVQFYAKTTEFDKFLLSYVIFKLNLIKGKTIVFVNNIDRGYRLKLFLEQFGIRCCILNSELPINSRLHIVEEFNKNVYHLLIATDEISVEKDEGENDNEDGKSSQKVVDNPKAKKSKKDKEYGVSRGVDFKNVACVLNFDLPTTSKAYVHRIGRTARAGKSGMALSFVVASKEVGKHKTATLSTAKRDEKILSRIVKQQEKNGFEIKPYQFDMKQVEGFRYRADDAFRAVTQTAIREARVKELKNELINSEKLKRFFQENPQNLASLRHDKELHPARVQAHLKNLPEYLLPESARSDVKNIGFVPFHNKNKVNKYRKKGKPKRKQDPLKSFKK
;
A
#
# COMPACT_ATOMS: atom_id res chain seq x y z
N MET A 1 -17.07 9.78 19.93
CA MET A 1 -16.85 8.35 20.17
C MET A 1 -15.90 7.84 19.09
N SER A 2 -14.59 7.89 19.34
CA SER A 2 -13.61 7.32 18.41
C SER A 2 -13.55 5.82 18.68
N THR A 3 -13.79 5.01 17.66
CA THR A 3 -13.62 3.56 17.68
C THR A 3 -12.13 3.25 17.84
N THR A 4 -11.65 3.14 19.07
CA THR A 4 -10.37 2.47 19.35
C THR A 4 -10.58 1.01 19.00
N THR A 5 -10.02 0.57 17.87
CA THR A 5 -10.18 -0.80 17.39
C THR A 5 -9.46 -1.72 18.39
N ALA A 6 -10.21 -2.43 19.23
CA ALA A 6 -9.66 -3.50 20.06
C ALA A 6 -8.93 -4.51 19.15
N ALA A 7 -7.85 -5.11 19.66
CA ALA A 7 -7.17 -6.18 18.94
C ALA A 7 -8.18 -7.31 18.64
N SER A 8 -8.01 -8.00 17.51
CA SER A 8 -8.86 -9.16 17.19
C SER A 8 -8.81 -10.14 18.36
N SER A 9 -9.95 -10.68 18.80
CA SER A 9 -10.04 -11.65 19.91
C SER A 9 -9.08 -12.83 19.72
N THR A 10 -8.75 -13.14 18.48
CA THR A 10 -7.80 -14.19 18.07
C THR A 10 -6.35 -13.96 18.50
N TYR A 11 -5.99 -12.77 18.97
CA TYR A 11 -4.64 -12.46 19.45
C TYR A 11 -4.54 -12.29 20.96
N VAL A 12 -5.66 -12.36 21.67
CA VAL A 12 -5.70 -12.19 23.12
C VAL A 12 -5.07 -13.40 23.78
N ASP A 13 -4.18 -13.14 24.73
CA ASP A 13 -3.62 -14.16 25.59
C ASP A 13 -4.55 -14.32 26.80
N GLU A 14 -5.29 -15.43 26.85
CA GLU A 14 -6.25 -15.69 27.93
C GLU A 14 -5.56 -16.07 29.25
N ASP A 15 -4.28 -16.47 29.21
CA ASP A 15 -3.53 -16.97 30.35
C ASP A 15 -2.80 -15.84 31.11
N THR A 16 -2.63 -14.65 30.50
CA THR A 16 -1.97 -13.51 31.14
C THR A 16 -2.90 -12.34 31.37
N THR A 17 -2.65 -11.59 32.44
CA THR A 17 -3.44 -10.41 32.80
C THR A 17 -2.55 -9.17 32.84
N TRP A 18 -3.11 -7.99 32.63
CA TRP A 18 -2.34 -6.74 32.73
C TRP A 18 -1.68 -6.54 34.11
N LYS A 19 -2.30 -7.08 35.16
CA LYS A 19 -1.77 -7.02 36.54
C LYS A 19 -0.52 -7.88 36.72
N SER A 20 -0.39 -9.00 36.00
CA SER A 20 0.80 -9.86 36.10
C SER A 20 2.04 -9.25 35.44
N LEU A 21 1.87 -8.21 34.62
CA LEU A 21 2.97 -7.49 33.95
C LEU A 21 3.59 -6.37 34.81
N ASN A 22 3.17 -6.22 36.07
CA ASN A 22 3.72 -5.28 37.06
C ASN A 22 3.85 -3.82 36.56
N LEU A 23 2.83 -3.36 35.82
CA LEU A 23 2.77 -2.01 35.27
C LEU A 23 2.35 -0.98 36.34
N ASP A 24 2.73 0.28 36.13
CA ASP A 24 2.33 1.40 37.00
C ASP A 24 0.79 1.51 37.06
N PRO A 25 0.18 1.77 38.24
CA PRO A 25 -1.26 1.89 38.39
C PRO A 25 -1.92 2.90 37.43
N ARG A 26 -1.21 3.96 37.04
CA ARG A 26 -1.70 4.98 36.10
C ARG A 26 -1.84 4.42 34.68
N LEU A 27 -0.92 3.55 34.28
CA LEU A 27 -0.98 2.84 33.00
C LEU A 27 -2.12 1.82 33.02
N LEU A 28 -2.26 1.05 34.10
CA LEU A 28 -3.37 0.10 34.25
C LEU A 28 -4.73 0.79 34.15
N GLN A 29 -4.88 1.97 34.76
CA GLN A 29 -6.09 2.77 34.64
C GLN A 29 -6.36 3.24 33.20
N ALA A 30 -5.30 3.61 32.46
CA ALA A 30 -5.44 4.02 31.07
C ALA A 30 -5.83 2.83 30.17
N ILE A 31 -5.23 1.65 30.38
CA ILE A 31 -5.53 0.39 29.67
C ILE A 31 -7.00 0.00 29.88
N ASP A 32 -7.47 0.01 31.13
CA ASP A 32 -8.87 -0.30 31.48
C ASP A 32 -9.85 0.65 30.77
N LYS A 33 -9.54 1.95 30.75
CA LYS A 33 -10.35 2.97 30.06
C LYS A 33 -10.36 2.82 28.54
N LEU A 34 -9.32 2.22 27.96
CA LEU A 34 -9.26 1.88 26.54
C LEU A 34 -10.08 0.63 26.20
N GLY A 35 -10.56 -0.11 27.21
CA GLY A 35 -11.33 -1.33 27.03
C GLY A 35 -10.47 -2.54 26.67
N PHE A 36 -9.19 -2.54 27.06
CA PHE A 36 -8.32 -3.70 26.85
C PHE A 36 -8.41 -4.63 28.06
N GLU A 37 -9.18 -5.71 27.92
CA GLU A 37 -9.39 -6.67 29.00
C GLU A 37 -8.11 -7.46 29.33
N ASN A 38 -7.48 -8.04 28.31
CA ASN A 38 -6.28 -8.87 28.42
C ASN A 38 -5.20 -8.44 27.39
N PRO A 39 -3.91 -8.68 27.69
CA PRO A 39 -2.83 -8.46 26.73
C PRO A 39 -2.96 -9.40 25.53
N THR A 40 -2.44 -8.97 24.38
CA THR A 40 -2.25 -9.86 23.24
C THR A 40 -1.00 -10.70 23.39
N LEU A 41 -0.89 -11.81 22.63
CA LEU A 41 0.29 -12.68 22.64
C LEU A 41 1.61 -11.94 22.41
N ILE A 42 1.60 -10.90 21.56
CA ILE A 42 2.80 -10.06 21.35
C ILE A 42 3.11 -9.19 22.56
N GLN A 43 2.08 -8.69 23.24
CA GLN A 43 2.23 -7.85 24.42
C GLN A 43 2.71 -8.69 25.62
N SER A 44 2.10 -9.86 25.86
CA SER A 44 2.48 -10.75 26.95
C SER A 44 3.91 -11.28 26.80
N SER A 45 4.37 -11.51 25.57
CA SER A 45 5.75 -11.92 25.30
C SER A 45 6.75 -10.75 25.31
N ALA A 46 6.43 -9.62 24.69
CA ALA A 46 7.39 -8.53 24.50
C ALA A 46 7.57 -7.66 25.74
N ILE A 47 6.51 -7.40 26.51
CA ILE A 47 6.55 -6.45 27.62
C ILE A 47 7.50 -6.91 28.74
N PRO A 48 7.46 -8.17 29.23
CA PRO A 48 8.39 -8.65 30.24
C PRO A 48 9.86 -8.61 29.76
N LEU A 49 10.11 -9.08 28.53
CA LEU A 49 11.47 -9.05 27.93
C LEU A 49 12.02 -7.62 27.83
N ALA A 50 11.16 -6.65 27.55
CA ALA A 50 11.52 -5.25 27.45
C ALA A 50 11.75 -4.60 28.82
N LEU A 51 10.91 -4.91 29.83
CA LEU A 51 10.96 -4.27 31.14
C LEU A 51 11.97 -4.90 32.09
N GLU A 52 11.98 -6.23 32.19
CA GLU A 52 12.75 -7.00 33.17
C GLU A 52 14.14 -7.32 32.65
N GLU A 53 14.23 -7.91 31.45
CA GLU A 53 15.51 -8.31 30.86
C GLU A 53 16.24 -7.18 30.09
N LYS A 54 15.57 -6.03 29.91
CA LYS A 54 16.06 -4.88 29.14
C LYS A 54 16.61 -5.27 27.75
N ARG A 55 15.95 -6.21 27.07
CA ARG A 55 16.37 -6.69 25.75
C ARG A 55 15.83 -5.81 24.63
N ASP A 56 16.56 -5.76 23.52
CA ASP A 56 16.01 -5.28 22.26
C ASP A 56 14.95 -6.28 21.78
N ILE A 57 13.90 -5.79 21.12
CA ILE A 57 12.79 -6.63 20.65
C ILE A 57 12.70 -6.54 19.13
N ILE A 58 12.72 -7.69 18.46
CA ILE A 58 12.40 -7.82 17.05
C ILE A 58 11.15 -8.67 16.95
N ALA A 59 10.02 -8.07 16.60
CA ALA A 59 8.76 -8.77 16.52
C ALA A 59 8.26 -8.89 15.08
N LYS A 60 7.96 -10.13 14.68
CA LYS A 60 7.17 -10.44 13.49
C LYS A 60 5.72 -10.65 13.92
N ALA A 61 4.85 -9.70 13.59
CA ALA A 61 3.42 -9.81 13.83
C ALA A 61 2.60 -8.98 12.82
N SER A 62 1.42 -9.48 12.46
CA SER A 62 0.49 -8.79 11.56
C SER A 62 -0.04 -7.47 12.12
N THR A 63 -0.61 -6.64 11.24
CA THR A 63 -1.34 -5.42 11.64
C THR A 63 -2.57 -5.77 12.47
N GLY A 64 -2.76 -5.11 13.62
CA GLY A 64 -3.89 -5.37 14.52
C GLY A 64 -3.62 -6.41 15.62
N SER A 65 -2.42 -7.01 15.64
CA SER A 65 -1.95 -7.89 16.72
C SER A 65 -1.60 -7.18 18.03
N GLY A 66 -1.63 -5.84 18.05
CA GLY A 66 -1.32 -5.05 19.24
C GLY A 66 0.14 -4.60 19.37
N LYS A 67 0.93 -4.63 18.28
CA LYS A 67 2.34 -4.17 18.23
C LYS A 67 2.58 -2.81 18.89
N THR A 68 1.69 -1.84 18.66
CA THR A 68 1.83 -0.48 19.20
C THR A 68 1.89 -0.46 20.72
N ALA A 69 1.00 -1.19 21.41
CA ALA A 69 1.03 -1.25 22.87
C ALA A 69 2.24 -2.04 23.39
N ALA A 70 2.72 -3.04 22.63
CA ALA A 70 3.85 -3.87 23.01
C ALA A 70 5.16 -3.07 23.17
N TYR A 71 5.38 -2.00 22.41
CA TYR A 71 6.49 -1.06 22.66
C TYR A 71 6.08 0.19 23.45
N ALA A 72 4.85 0.69 23.31
CA ALA A 72 4.45 1.92 23.98
C ALA A 72 4.40 1.77 25.51
N LEU A 73 3.87 0.65 26.00
CA LEU A 73 3.77 0.38 27.43
C LEU A 73 5.13 0.33 28.14
N PRO A 74 6.13 -0.46 27.66
CA PRO A 74 7.43 -0.48 28.31
C PRO A 74 8.16 0.86 28.25
N ILE A 75 8.01 1.62 27.16
CA ILE A 75 8.59 2.97 27.03
C ILE A 75 7.98 3.90 28.09
N ILE A 76 6.65 3.98 28.17
CA ILE A 76 5.98 4.88 29.12
C ILE A 76 6.24 4.45 30.58
N GLN A 77 6.23 3.15 30.86
CA GLN A 77 6.56 2.60 32.18
C GLN A 77 7.95 3.05 32.64
N ASN A 78 8.97 2.90 31.78
CA ASN A 78 10.32 3.33 32.11
C ASN A 78 10.39 4.86 32.36
N LEU A 79 9.67 5.66 31.57
CA LEU A 79 9.61 7.12 31.75
C LEU A 79 8.88 7.56 33.02
N LEU A 80 7.90 6.79 33.51
CA LEU A 80 7.21 7.08 34.77
C LEU A 80 8.10 6.81 35.99
N LEU A 81 8.98 5.81 35.89
CA LEU A 81 9.93 5.41 36.93
C LEU A 81 11.21 6.28 36.91
N ASP A 82 11.63 6.73 35.74
CA ASP A 82 12.83 7.55 35.55
C ASP A 82 12.62 9.01 35.98
N ASN A 83 13.41 9.51 36.94
CA ASN A 83 13.46 10.93 37.33
C ASN A 83 14.51 11.75 36.54
N LEU A 84 14.83 11.32 35.31
CA LEU A 84 16.04 11.75 34.58
C LEU A 84 15.88 13.07 33.80
N GLY A 85 15.36 14.09 34.48
CA GLY A 85 15.30 15.47 33.98
C GLY A 85 14.58 15.65 32.63
N PRO A 86 14.40 16.91 32.20
CA PRO A 86 13.72 17.20 30.96
C PRO A 86 14.62 16.91 29.75
N GLY A 87 14.07 16.29 28.71
CA GLY A 87 14.76 16.01 27.45
C GLY A 87 14.23 14.77 26.73
N ILE A 88 14.62 14.60 25.46
CA ILE A 88 14.10 13.53 24.61
C ILE A 88 14.74 12.20 25.03
N LYS A 89 13.89 11.25 25.43
CA LYS A 89 14.29 9.92 25.91
C LYS A 89 13.86 8.79 24.98
N SER A 90 12.83 9.01 24.16
CA SER A 90 12.33 8.01 23.22
C SER A 90 12.02 8.60 21.86
N VAL A 91 12.40 7.86 20.81
CA VAL A 91 12.09 8.17 19.42
C VAL A 91 11.32 7.00 18.82
N VAL A 92 10.17 7.29 18.22
CA VAL A 92 9.33 6.34 17.49
C VAL A 92 9.30 6.73 16.02
N LEU A 93 9.91 5.91 15.19
CA LEU A 93 9.94 6.03 13.75
C LEU A 93 8.82 5.21 13.13
N VAL A 94 8.03 5.86 12.29
CA VAL A 94 6.90 5.25 11.56
C VAL A 94 7.00 5.58 10.06
N PRO A 95 6.43 4.75 9.17
CA PRO A 95 6.49 4.95 7.73
C PRO A 95 5.70 6.15 7.19
N THR A 96 4.55 6.51 7.77
CA THR A 96 3.68 7.57 7.24
C THR A 96 3.25 8.58 8.29
N ARG A 97 2.79 9.74 7.82
CA ARG A 97 2.21 10.81 8.66
C ARG A 97 0.89 10.38 9.29
N GLU A 98 0.12 9.55 8.60
CA GLU A 98 -1.16 9.03 9.11
C GLU A 98 -0.92 8.05 10.24
N LEU A 99 0.10 7.19 10.12
CA LEU A 99 0.47 6.26 11.18
C LEU A 99 1.09 7.00 12.36
N SER A 100 1.89 8.05 12.12
CA SER A 100 2.44 8.88 13.20
C SER A 100 1.34 9.52 14.03
N ASN A 101 0.27 10.00 13.39
CA ASN A 101 -0.90 10.53 14.09
C ASN A 101 -1.65 9.46 14.89
N GLN A 102 -1.79 8.24 14.35
CA GLN A 102 -2.43 7.14 15.07
C GLN A 102 -1.65 6.74 16.32
N VAL A 103 -0.32 6.57 16.19
CA VAL A 103 0.56 6.25 17.33
C VAL A 103 0.56 7.39 18.34
N PHE A 104 0.60 8.64 17.89
CA PHE A 104 0.52 9.82 18.75
C PHE A 104 -0.76 9.84 19.59
N GLN A 105 -1.92 9.70 18.95
CA GLN A 105 -3.22 9.67 19.66
C GLN A 105 -3.30 8.51 20.65
N PHE A 106 -2.77 7.34 20.27
CA PHE A 106 -2.77 6.17 21.14
C PHE A 106 -1.88 6.38 22.38
N MET A 107 -0.64 6.86 22.20
CA MET A 107 0.24 7.15 23.33
C MET A 107 -0.29 8.28 24.21
N GLU A 108 -0.93 9.31 23.64
CA GLU A 108 -1.58 10.39 24.40
C GLU A 108 -2.70 9.84 25.31
N GLN A 109 -3.45 8.84 24.86
CA GLN A 109 -4.45 8.17 25.68
C GLN A 109 -3.82 7.39 26.84
N LEU A 110 -2.67 6.73 26.61
CA LEU A 110 -1.95 5.99 27.66
C LEU A 110 -1.39 6.91 28.75
N ILE A 111 -0.90 8.10 28.39
CA ILE A 111 -0.33 9.05 29.37
C ILE A 111 -1.37 9.97 30.03
N LYS A 112 -2.66 9.81 29.72
CA LYS A 112 -3.73 10.69 30.21
C LYS A 112 -3.79 10.80 31.74
N HIS A 113 -3.43 9.72 32.44
CA HIS A 113 -3.42 9.63 33.90
C HIS A 113 -2.04 9.95 34.54
N SER A 114 -1.07 10.41 33.74
CA SER A 114 0.30 10.67 34.17
C SER A 114 0.54 12.10 34.67
N ASN A 115 -0.50 12.91 34.89
CA ASN A 115 -0.43 14.32 35.34
C ASN A 115 0.55 15.20 34.54
N LYS A 116 0.62 15.01 33.21
CA LYS A 116 1.54 15.73 32.31
C LYS A 116 3.03 15.59 32.64
N LYS A 117 3.43 14.53 33.35
CA LYS A 117 4.86 14.19 33.54
C LYS A 117 5.58 13.84 32.24
N ILE A 118 4.85 13.47 31.19
CA ILE A 118 5.38 13.01 29.91
C ILE A 118 4.76 13.86 28.81
N GLY A 119 5.60 14.53 28.05
CA GLY A 119 5.29 15.24 26.82
C GLY A 119 5.60 14.38 25.60
N ILE A 120 4.67 14.41 24.64
CA ILE A 120 4.79 13.69 23.36
C ILE A 120 4.68 14.72 22.24
N LEU A 121 5.54 14.61 21.23
CA LEU A 121 5.52 15.46 20.05
C LEU A 121 5.53 14.64 18.77
N ASN A 122 4.56 14.88 17.88
CA ASN A 122 4.53 14.30 16.54
C ASN A 122 5.11 15.28 15.50
N LEU A 123 6.36 15.08 15.09
CA LEU A 123 7.06 15.96 14.14
C LEU A 123 6.51 15.89 12.72
N SER A 124 5.81 14.81 12.37
CA SER A 124 5.24 14.63 11.03
C SER A 124 3.96 15.44 10.80
N SER A 125 3.44 16.11 11.82
CA SER A 125 2.34 17.06 11.68
C SER A 125 2.79 18.33 10.94
N SER A 126 1.87 18.96 10.20
CA SER A 126 2.15 20.21 9.48
C SER A 126 2.17 21.39 10.46
N TYR A 127 3.30 21.62 11.13
CA TYR A 127 3.54 22.82 11.92
C TYR A 127 4.31 23.86 11.09
N SER A 128 4.08 25.13 11.38
CA SER A 128 5.03 26.18 10.96
C SER A 128 6.30 26.08 11.83
N ASP A 129 7.43 26.55 11.30
CA ASP A 129 8.72 26.45 12.00
C ASP A 129 8.70 27.14 13.38
N GLN A 130 7.97 28.25 13.50
CA GLN A 130 7.77 28.96 14.77
C GLN A 130 7.05 28.10 15.83
N VAL A 131 5.98 27.41 15.43
CA VAL A 131 5.21 26.53 16.34
C VAL A 131 6.05 25.33 16.73
N LEU A 132 6.77 24.75 15.76
CA LEU A 132 7.65 23.61 16.02
C LEU A 132 8.75 23.97 17.04
N ASN A 133 9.40 25.12 16.88
CA ASN A 133 10.42 25.59 17.82
C ASN A 133 9.85 25.82 19.23
N SER A 134 8.62 26.34 19.34
CA SER A 134 7.97 26.50 20.64
C SER A 134 7.64 25.16 21.31
N LEU A 135 7.19 24.16 20.54
CA LEU A 135 6.91 22.83 21.06
C LEU A 135 8.19 22.09 21.49
N LEU A 136 9.28 22.24 20.74
CA LEU A 136 10.59 21.68 21.08
C LEU A 136 11.20 22.35 22.31
N ALA A 137 10.96 23.65 22.52
CA ALA A 137 11.39 24.36 23.72
C ALA A 137 10.78 23.80 25.01
N ASN A 138 9.60 23.16 24.92
CA ASN A 138 8.98 22.46 26.06
C ASN A 138 9.65 21.12 26.41
N LYS A 139 10.69 20.70 25.66
CA LYS A 139 11.51 19.50 25.89
C LYS A 139 10.68 18.21 26.05
N PRO A 140 9.94 17.79 25.01
CA PRO A 140 9.16 16.55 25.07
C PRO A 140 10.06 15.32 25.30
N GLU A 141 9.57 14.36 26.07
CA GLU A 141 10.26 13.11 26.37
C GLU A 141 10.15 12.09 25.23
N ILE A 142 9.04 12.10 24.48
CA ILE A 142 8.78 11.18 23.36
C ILE A 142 8.60 11.98 22.06
N ILE A 143 9.36 11.59 21.03
CA ILE A 143 9.20 12.07 19.67
C ILE A 143 8.65 10.96 18.77
N ILE A 144 7.62 11.28 17.98
CA ILE A 144 7.07 10.41 16.95
C ILE A 144 7.29 11.10 15.60
N SER A 145 7.88 10.41 14.63
CA SER A 145 8.19 11.00 13.32
C SER A 145 8.34 9.96 12.22
N THR A 146 8.28 10.40 10.98
CA THR A 146 8.89 9.69 9.86
C THR A 146 10.42 9.91 9.86
N PRO A 147 11.23 8.95 9.36
CA PRO A 147 12.69 9.06 9.35
C PRO A 147 13.17 10.35 8.67
N ASN A 148 12.66 10.63 7.47
CA ASN A 148 13.02 11.82 6.71
C ASN A 148 12.74 13.12 7.46
N LYS A 149 11.57 13.23 8.11
CA LYS A 149 11.18 14.45 8.83
C LYS A 149 12.05 14.67 10.07
N LEU A 150 12.46 13.60 10.75
CA LEU A 150 13.36 13.71 11.89
C LEU A 150 14.73 14.25 11.45
N ILE A 151 15.28 13.72 10.36
CA ILE A 151 16.55 14.18 9.78
C ILE A 151 16.47 15.64 9.36
N GLN A 152 15.41 16.03 8.66
CA GLN A 152 15.21 17.44 8.29
C GLN A 152 15.27 18.38 9.51
N VAL A 153 14.70 17.98 10.65
CA VAL A 153 14.71 18.79 11.86
C VAL A 153 16.08 18.78 12.55
N LEU A 154 16.82 17.67 12.48
CA LEU A 154 18.19 17.57 12.99
C LEU A 154 19.18 18.41 12.16
N GLU A 155 18.99 18.45 10.84
CA GLU A 155 19.83 19.18 9.89
C GLU A 155 19.38 20.64 9.71
N MET A 156 18.28 21.07 10.31
CA MET A 156 17.60 22.33 9.98
C MET A 156 18.35 23.61 10.34
N ASN A 157 19.57 23.57 10.90
CA ASN A 157 20.38 24.75 11.20
C ASN A 157 21.89 24.42 11.24
N ASP A 158 22.58 24.64 10.13
CA ASP A 158 24.02 24.34 9.94
C ASP A 158 24.99 25.21 10.77
N GLU A 159 24.53 26.26 11.47
CA GLU A 159 25.46 27.21 12.11
C GLU A 159 25.30 27.42 13.63
N LYS A 160 24.19 27.01 14.26
CA LYS A 160 24.02 27.13 15.73
C LYS A 160 23.10 26.03 16.25
N LYS A 161 23.69 25.02 16.91
CA LYS A 161 23.06 23.93 17.71
C LYS A 161 21.71 23.44 17.19
N SER A 162 21.67 22.21 16.67
CA SER A 162 20.44 21.46 16.39
C SER A 162 19.38 21.72 17.47
N PRO A 163 18.11 22.02 17.10
CA PRO A 163 17.04 22.26 18.07
C PRO A 163 16.71 21.00 18.89
N ILE A 164 17.22 19.84 18.46
CA ILE A 164 17.00 18.53 19.06
C ILE A 164 18.34 17.88 19.37
N ASP A 165 18.53 17.46 20.62
CA ASP A 165 19.63 16.59 21.03
C ASP A 165 19.09 15.17 21.29
N LEU A 166 19.60 14.20 20.54
CA LEU A 166 19.25 12.78 20.67
C LEU A 166 20.27 11.98 21.49
N SER A 167 21.31 12.61 22.02
CA SER A 167 22.34 11.93 22.81
C SER A 167 21.81 11.26 24.08
N SER A 168 20.68 11.76 24.62
CA SER A 168 20.04 11.25 25.84
C SER A 168 18.94 10.21 25.59
N VAL A 169 18.71 9.82 24.32
CA VAL A 169 17.70 8.84 23.94
C VAL A 169 18.09 7.46 24.47
N ARG A 170 17.11 6.77 25.07
CA ARG A 170 17.25 5.41 25.61
C ARG A 170 16.41 4.38 24.89
N ASN A 171 15.37 4.82 24.18
CA ASN A 171 14.47 3.93 23.45
C ASN A 171 14.35 4.37 22.00
N LEU A 172 14.65 3.48 21.06
CA LEU A 172 14.36 3.64 19.64
C LEU A 172 13.31 2.61 19.23
N THR A 173 12.21 3.07 18.64
CA THR A 173 11.24 2.19 18.00
C THR A 173 11.24 2.45 16.51
N ILE A 174 11.31 1.39 15.71
CA ILE A 174 11.06 1.42 14.27
C ILE A 174 9.84 0.53 14.03
N ASP A 175 8.68 1.18 13.87
CA ASP A 175 7.40 0.51 13.65
C ASP A 175 7.14 0.33 12.16
N GLU A 176 6.56 -0.81 11.80
CA GLU A 176 6.37 -1.25 10.42
C GLU A 176 7.65 -1.14 9.57
N VAL A 177 8.72 -1.81 10.01
CA VAL A 177 10.05 -1.76 9.36
C VAL A 177 9.98 -2.08 7.87
N ASP A 178 9.14 -3.03 7.47
CA ASP A 178 8.95 -3.39 6.06
C ASP A 178 8.33 -2.24 5.24
N LEU A 179 7.40 -1.45 5.81
CA LEU A 179 6.90 -0.22 5.20
C LEU A 179 8.02 0.82 5.06
N ILE A 180 8.81 1.03 6.12
CA ILE A 180 9.88 2.04 6.14
C ILE A 180 10.93 1.74 5.06
N LEU A 181 11.32 0.48 4.92
CA LEU A 181 12.26 0.04 3.89
C LEU A 181 11.66 0.18 2.47
N SER A 182 10.37 -0.16 2.30
CA SER A 182 9.68 -0.03 1.01
C SER A 182 9.48 1.43 0.56
N PHE A 183 9.59 2.38 1.49
CA PHE A 183 9.57 3.82 1.21
C PHE A 183 10.96 4.42 0.96
N GLY A 184 12.00 3.60 1.02
CA GLY A 184 13.36 4.06 0.73
C GLY A 184 13.99 4.90 1.83
N TYR A 185 13.53 4.74 3.07
CA TYR A 185 14.14 5.41 4.21
C TYR A 185 15.39 4.72 4.75
N LEU A 186 16.00 3.80 3.99
CA LEU A 186 17.19 3.07 4.44
C LEU A 186 18.38 4.02 4.62
N GLU A 187 18.62 4.91 3.65
CA GLU A 187 19.67 5.93 3.75
C GLU A 187 19.41 6.90 4.91
N ASP A 188 18.15 7.28 5.10
CA ASP A 188 17.71 8.13 6.21
C ASP A 188 17.99 7.45 7.57
N LEU A 189 17.64 6.16 7.71
CA LEU A 189 17.96 5.39 8.92
C LEU A 189 19.47 5.29 9.15
N ALA A 190 20.26 5.04 8.11
CA ALA A 190 21.72 4.99 8.22
C ALA A 190 22.31 6.32 8.70
N LYS A 191 21.76 7.47 8.28
CA LYS A 191 22.17 8.78 8.81
C LYS A 191 21.79 8.94 10.28
N LEU A 192 20.59 8.50 10.68
CA LEU A 192 20.11 8.58 12.07
C LEU A 192 20.99 7.78 13.04
N GLU A 193 21.65 6.72 12.58
CA GLU A 193 22.63 5.97 13.38
C GLU A 193 23.71 6.89 13.96
N SER A 194 24.15 7.91 13.23
CA SER A 194 25.19 8.84 13.70
C SER A 194 24.73 9.80 14.81
N TYR A 195 23.43 10.07 14.90
CA TYR A 195 22.84 10.99 15.89
C TYR A 195 22.38 10.28 17.17
N LEU A 196 22.23 8.96 17.13
CA LEU A 196 21.70 8.16 18.23
C LEU A 196 22.84 7.51 19.04
N PRO A 197 22.65 7.31 20.37
CA PRO A 197 23.62 6.62 21.21
C PRO A 197 23.55 5.09 21.03
N VAL A 198 23.67 4.63 19.78
CA VAL A 198 23.58 3.22 19.38
C VAL A 198 24.66 2.40 20.10
N LYS A 199 24.32 1.16 20.50
CA LYS A 199 25.21 0.21 21.20
C LYS A 199 25.76 0.68 22.56
N LYS A 200 25.19 1.75 23.14
CA LYS A 200 25.47 2.20 24.51
C LYS A 200 24.36 1.75 25.46
N ASN A 201 23.38 2.62 25.71
CA ASN A 201 22.22 2.37 26.57
C ASN A 201 20.90 2.56 25.80
N LEU A 202 20.88 2.16 24.53
CA LEU A 202 19.72 2.28 23.66
C LEU A 202 19.03 0.92 23.52
N GLN A 203 17.81 0.82 24.06
CA GLN A 203 16.91 -0.30 23.82
C GLN A 203 16.16 -0.06 22.50
N THR A 204 16.18 -1.06 21.61
CA THR A 204 15.57 -0.95 20.28
C THR A 204 14.39 -1.90 20.11
N PHE A 205 13.31 -1.39 19.53
CA PHE A 205 12.12 -2.14 19.14
C PHE A 205 11.98 -2.10 17.61
N LEU A 206 12.11 -3.25 16.94
CA LEU A 206 11.86 -3.42 15.51
C LEU A 206 10.57 -4.21 15.32
N MET A 207 9.51 -3.54 14.88
CA MET A 207 8.19 -4.14 14.69
C MET A 207 7.91 -4.28 13.20
N SER A 208 7.67 -5.50 12.71
CA SER A 208 7.47 -5.76 11.28
C SER A 208 6.46 -6.87 11.04
N ALA A 209 5.80 -6.87 9.88
CA ALA A 209 5.00 -8.02 9.45
C ALA A 209 5.86 -9.20 8.95
N THR A 210 7.10 -8.94 8.54
CA THR A 210 7.98 -9.95 7.94
C THR A 210 9.40 -9.84 8.51
N ILE A 211 10.20 -10.91 8.36
CA ILE A 211 11.64 -10.88 8.63
C ILE A 211 12.33 -11.19 7.30
N ASN A 212 13.00 -10.20 6.73
CA ASN A 212 13.81 -10.29 5.50
C ASN A 212 15.28 -9.96 5.82
N ASP A 213 16.16 -10.12 4.83
CA ASP A 213 17.58 -9.83 4.98
C ASP A 213 17.87 -8.35 5.29
N ASP A 214 17.04 -7.44 4.80
CA ASP A 214 17.12 -6.02 5.12
C ASP A 214 16.88 -5.74 6.63
N ILE A 215 15.96 -6.47 7.27
CA ILE A 215 15.77 -6.41 8.72
C ILE A 215 16.98 -6.99 9.46
N ASN A 216 17.64 -8.01 8.89
CA ASN A 216 18.89 -8.51 9.45
C ASN A 216 20.01 -7.45 9.38
N GLU A 217 20.04 -6.60 8.35
CA GLU A 217 20.95 -5.45 8.29
C GLU A 217 20.62 -4.41 9.38
N LEU A 218 19.35 -4.08 9.59
CA LEU A 218 18.96 -3.16 10.66
C LEU A 218 19.23 -3.74 12.06
N LYS A 219 19.10 -5.06 12.22
CA LYS A 219 19.44 -5.78 13.45
C LYS A 219 20.91 -5.59 13.81
N THR A 220 21.84 -5.70 12.87
CA THR A 220 23.29 -5.56 13.16
C THR A 220 23.70 -4.11 13.44
N LYS A 221 22.99 -3.14 12.84
CA LYS A 221 23.22 -1.71 13.07
C LYS A 221 22.67 -1.25 14.42
N PHE A 222 21.38 -1.43 14.68
CA PHE A 222 20.68 -0.82 15.81
C PHE A 222 20.57 -1.69 17.06
N CYS A 223 20.62 -3.02 16.93
CA CYS A 223 20.42 -3.93 18.08
C CYS A 223 21.74 -4.49 18.61
N THR A 224 21.71 -4.91 19.88
CA THR A 224 22.82 -5.58 20.58
C THR A 224 22.42 -7.01 20.98
N ARG A 225 21.36 -7.16 21.80
CA ARG A 225 20.89 -8.45 22.33
C ARG A 225 19.40 -8.70 22.03
N PRO A 226 19.00 -8.78 20.75
CA PRO A 226 17.59 -8.83 20.36
C PRO A 226 16.91 -10.15 20.71
N ALA A 227 15.71 -10.08 21.28
CA ALA A 227 14.74 -11.16 21.33
C ALA A 227 13.94 -11.17 20.03
N ILE A 228 13.92 -12.30 19.33
CA ILE A 228 13.15 -12.45 18.09
C ILE A 228 11.85 -13.15 18.43
N LEU A 229 10.76 -12.39 18.40
CA LEU A 229 9.41 -12.90 18.62
C LEU A 229 8.77 -13.16 17.25
N LYS A 230 8.42 -14.42 16.98
CA LYS A 230 7.72 -14.83 15.77
C LYS A 230 6.35 -15.34 16.20
N LEU A 231 5.32 -14.53 15.97
CA LEU A 231 3.95 -14.98 16.13
C LEU A 231 3.47 -15.49 14.79
N ASP A 232 3.12 -16.77 14.74
CA ASP A 232 2.56 -17.37 13.55
C ASP A 232 1.07 -17.02 13.49
N ASP A 233 0.75 -16.04 12.65
CA ASP A 233 -0.63 -15.63 12.31
C ASP A 233 -1.44 -16.74 11.59
N GLU A 234 -0.88 -17.95 11.45
CA GLU A 234 -1.39 -19.00 10.57
C GLU A 234 -2.76 -19.53 10.99
N GLN A 235 -3.09 -19.54 12.28
CA GLN A 235 -4.36 -20.13 12.74
C GLN A 235 -5.57 -19.18 12.58
N SER A 236 -5.35 -17.87 12.55
CA SER A 236 -6.43 -16.87 12.66
C SER A 236 -7.06 -16.45 11.32
N ASN A 237 -6.35 -16.65 10.20
CA ASN A 237 -6.81 -16.25 8.86
C ASN A 237 -7.40 -17.39 8.02
N ASN A 238 -7.23 -18.64 8.44
CA ASN A 238 -7.60 -19.82 7.64
C ASN A 238 -9.08 -19.84 7.27
N ASP A 239 -9.98 -19.39 8.15
CA ASP A 239 -11.43 -19.40 7.89
C ASP A 239 -11.95 -18.18 7.10
N LYS A 240 -11.15 -17.12 6.95
CA LYS A 240 -11.64 -15.84 6.41
C LYS A 240 -11.20 -15.54 4.99
N LEU A 241 -10.14 -16.19 4.51
CA LEU A 241 -9.60 -15.98 3.18
C LEU A 241 -9.98 -17.14 2.25
N VAL A 242 -10.82 -16.85 1.25
CA VAL A 242 -11.15 -17.82 0.20
C VAL A 242 -10.26 -17.61 -1.01
N GLN A 243 -9.58 -18.66 -1.46
CA GLN A 243 -8.62 -18.59 -2.57
C GLN A 243 -9.14 -19.36 -3.78
N PHE A 244 -9.13 -18.72 -4.94
CA PHE A 244 -9.53 -19.29 -6.22
C PHE A 244 -8.45 -19.15 -7.28
N TYR A 245 -8.38 -20.14 -8.17
CA TYR A 245 -7.62 -20.02 -9.42
C TYR A 245 -8.50 -20.37 -10.62
N ALA A 246 -8.33 -19.65 -11.72
CA ALA A 246 -9.02 -19.92 -12.98
C ALA A 246 -8.01 -20.11 -14.11
N LYS A 247 -8.09 -21.25 -14.79
CA LYS A 247 -7.31 -21.52 -16.01
C LYS A 247 -7.93 -20.75 -17.18
N THR A 248 -7.14 -19.93 -17.84
CA THR A 248 -7.62 -18.99 -18.88
C THR A 248 -6.61 -18.85 -20.00
N THR A 249 -7.01 -18.24 -21.12
CA THR A 249 -6.06 -17.79 -22.16
C THR A 249 -5.58 -16.37 -21.86
N GLU A 250 -4.50 -15.94 -22.54
CA GLU A 250 -3.92 -14.61 -22.33
C GLU A 250 -4.88 -13.46 -22.65
N PHE A 251 -5.77 -13.66 -23.62
CA PHE A 251 -6.80 -12.69 -23.98
C PHE A 251 -8.01 -12.79 -23.04
N ASP A 252 -8.43 -14.00 -22.67
CA ASP A 252 -9.61 -14.17 -21.81
C ASP A 252 -9.42 -13.52 -20.44
N LYS A 253 -8.19 -13.33 -19.96
CA LYS A 253 -7.91 -12.50 -18.77
C LYS A 253 -8.54 -11.11 -18.86
N PHE A 254 -8.43 -10.45 -20.02
CA PHE A 254 -9.03 -9.13 -20.26
C PHE A 254 -10.55 -9.23 -20.34
N LEU A 255 -11.06 -10.21 -21.08
CA LEU A 255 -12.50 -10.46 -21.22
C LEU A 255 -13.17 -10.71 -19.86
N LEU A 256 -12.61 -11.59 -19.05
CA LEU A 256 -13.12 -11.92 -17.72
C LEU A 256 -13.02 -10.73 -16.77
N SER A 257 -11.91 -9.99 -16.78
CA SER A 257 -11.79 -8.76 -15.98
C SER A 257 -12.87 -7.73 -16.37
N TYR A 258 -13.13 -7.58 -17.67
CA TYR A 258 -14.21 -6.74 -18.16
C TYR A 258 -15.57 -7.20 -17.61
N VAL A 259 -15.91 -8.49 -17.73
CA VAL A 259 -17.19 -9.02 -17.25
C VAL A 259 -17.33 -8.87 -15.73
N ILE A 260 -16.30 -9.26 -14.96
CA ILE A 260 -16.30 -9.20 -13.49
C ILE A 260 -16.59 -7.78 -12.99
N PHE A 261 -15.89 -6.79 -13.53
CA PHE A 261 -16.02 -5.41 -13.07
C PHE A 261 -17.21 -4.68 -13.69
N LYS A 262 -17.62 -5.03 -14.92
CA LYS A 262 -18.78 -4.39 -15.55
C LYS A 262 -20.10 -4.84 -14.94
N LEU A 263 -20.19 -6.11 -14.56
CA LEU A 263 -21.37 -6.68 -13.92
C LEU A 263 -21.34 -6.56 -12.39
N ASN A 264 -20.32 -5.94 -11.81
CA ASN A 264 -20.13 -5.80 -10.36
C ASN A 264 -20.26 -7.15 -9.61
N LEU A 265 -19.68 -8.22 -10.18
CA LEU A 265 -19.72 -9.55 -9.56
C LEU A 265 -18.98 -9.59 -8.22
N ILE A 266 -18.01 -8.69 -8.05
CA ILE A 266 -17.25 -8.51 -6.82
C ILE A 266 -17.71 -7.21 -6.16
N LYS A 267 -18.21 -7.31 -4.93
CA LYS A 267 -18.61 -6.16 -4.11
C LYS A 267 -17.44 -5.70 -3.24
N GLY A 268 -17.19 -4.40 -3.23
CA GLY A 268 -16.15 -3.78 -2.40
C GLY A 268 -14.87 -3.44 -3.15
N LYS A 269 -13.81 -3.08 -2.42
CA LYS A 269 -12.55 -2.66 -3.03
C LYS A 269 -11.77 -3.87 -3.55
N THR A 270 -11.23 -3.73 -4.74
CA THR A 270 -10.41 -4.75 -5.40
C THR A 270 -9.04 -4.20 -5.75
N ILE A 271 -8.00 -4.98 -5.45
CA ILE A 271 -6.64 -4.73 -5.93
C ILE A 271 -6.33 -5.76 -7.02
N VAL A 272 -5.87 -5.29 -8.17
CA VAL A 272 -5.49 -6.10 -9.32
C VAL A 272 -3.99 -6.07 -9.49
N PHE A 273 -3.32 -7.22 -9.37
CA PHE A 273 -1.88 -7.30 -9.57
C PHE A 273 -1.51 -7.72 -10.98
N VAL A 274 -0.59 -6.98 -11.58
CA VAL A 274 0.02 -7.25 -12.89
C VAL A 274 1.54 -7.33 -12.75
N ASN A 275 2.19 -8.08 -13.64
CA ASN A 275 3.64 -8.31 -13.55
C ASN A 275 4.49 -7.25 -14.29
N ASN A 276 3.88 -6.35 -15.06
CA ASN A 276 4.58 -5.32 -15.83
C ASN A 276 3.78 -4.01 -15.85
N ILE A 277 4.47 -2.88 -15.81
CA ILE A 277 3.94 -1.52 -15.95
C ILE A 277 3.10 -1.37 -17.22
N ASP A 278 3.63 -1.76 -18.38
CA ASP A 278 2.91 -1.62 -19.65
C ASP A 278 1.62 -2.46 -19.67
N ARG A 279 1.64 -3.61 -18.97
CA ARG A 279 0.45 -4.44 -18.77
C ARG A 279 -0.59 -3.72 -17.91
N GLY A 280 -0.15 -3.04 -16.84
CA GLY A 280 -1.02 -2.24 -15.99
C GLY A 280 -1.71 -1.11 -16.75
N TYR A 281 -0.95 -0.34 -17.54
CA TYR A 281 -1.51 0.72 -18.39
C TYR A 281 -2.44 0.16 -19.47
N ARG A 282 -2.09 -0.97 -20.09
CA ARG A 282 -2.96 -1.64 -21.06
C ARG A 282 -4.29 -2.02 -20.43
N LEU A 283 -4.28 -2.61 -19.23
CA LEU A 283 -5.48 -3.00 -18.51
C LEU A 283 -6.33 -1.78 -18.10
N LYS A 284 -5.70 -0.70 -17.61
CA LYS A 284 -6.39 0.56 -17.29
C LYS A 284 -7.10 1.14 -18.51
N LEU A 285 -6.37 1.35 -19.61
CA LEU A 285 -6.93 1.91 -20.84
C LEU A 285 -8.03 1.04 -21.43
N PHE A 286 -7.91 -0.29 -21.30
CA PHE A 286 -8.92 -1.26 -21.72
C PHE A 286 -10.20 -1.15 -20.89
N LEU A 287 -10.09 -1.15 -19.55
CA LEU A 287 -11.24 -1.02 -18.64
C LEU A 287 -11.93 0.34 -18.78
N GLU A 288 -11.16 1.41 -19.03
CA GLU A 288 -11.70 2.75 -19.28
C GLU A 288 -12.60 2.83 -20.52
N GLN A 289 -12.39 1.98 -21.55
CA GLN A 289 -13.29 1.90 -22.71
C GLN A 289 -14.73 1.55 -22.29
N PHE A 290 -14.88 0.77 -21.21
CA PHE A 290 -16.16 0.32 -20.70
C PHE A 290 -16.71 1.23 -19.58
N GLY A 291 -16.03 2.35 -19.30
CA GLY A 291 -16.37 3.28 -18.23
C GLY A 291 -16.00 2.79 -16.83
N ILE A 292 -15.15 1.77 -16.71
CA ILE A 292 -14.65 1.26 -15.44
C ILE A 292 -13.41 2.07 -15.07
N ARG A 293 -13.51 2.85 -13.99
CA ARG A 293 -12.42 3.72 -13.53
C ARG A 293 -11.51 2.96 -12.57
N CYS A 294 -10.21 3.06 -12.78
CA CYS A 294 -9.19 2.47 -11.91
C CYS A 294 -7.97 3.40 -11.78
N CYS A 295 -7.28 3.29 -10.66
CA CYS A 295 -5.97 3.92 -10.46
C CYS A 295 -4.85 2.90 -10.70
N ILE A 296 -3.67 3.36 -11.13
CA ILE A 296 -2.47 2.53 -11.24
C ILE A 296 -1.48 2.95 -10.17
N LEU A 297 -0.91 1.96 -9.48
CA LEU A 297 0.24 2.12 -8.60
C LEU A 297 1.42 1.36 -9.23
N ASN A 298 2.45 2.10 -9.66
CA ASN A 298 3.66 1.59 -10.28
C ASN A 298 4.94 2.23 -9.69
N SER A 299 6.11 1.65 -10.00
CA SER A 299 7.43 2.07 -9.49
C SER A 299 7.92 3.40 -10.04
N GLU A 300 7.42 3.80 -11.20
CA GLU A 300 7.88 5.03 -11.88
C GLU A 300 7.22 6.29 -11.34
N LEU A 301 6.14 6.13 -10.58
CA LEU A 301 5.50 7.25 -9.93
C LEU A 301 6.34 7.75 -8.75
N PRO A 302 6.48 9.09 -8.60
CA PRO A 302 7.10 9.67 -7.42
C PRO A 302 6.47 9.16 -6.12
N ILE A 303 7.27 9.10 -5.05
CA ILE A 303 6.82 8.54 -3.77
C ILE A 303 5.57 9.23 -3.22
N ASN A 304 5.47 10.55 -3.33
CA ASN A 304 4.31 11.32 -2.88
C ASN A 304 3.04 10.96 -3.67
N SER A 305 3.17 10.73 -4.97
CA SER A 305 2.06 10.30 -5.83
C SER A 305 1.60 8.90 -5.46
N ARG A 306 2.54 7.98 -5.18
CA ARG A 306 2.25 6.63 -4.67
C ARG A 306 1.46 6.68 -3.35
N LEU A 307 1.90 7.49 -2.39
CA LEU A 307 1.21 7.70 -1.12
C LEU A 307 -0.20 8.27 -1.32
N HIS A 308 -0.34 9.28 -2.18
CA HIS A 308 -1.64 9.89 -2.50
C HIS A 308 -2.62 8.88 -3.09
N ILE A 309 -2.19 8.02 -4.02
CA ILE A 309 -3.04 6.98 -4.62
C ILE A 309 -3.56 6.00 -3.55
N VAL A 310 -2.68 5.59 -2.63
CA VAL A 310 -3.03 4.69 -1.52
C VAL A 310 -4.05 5.37 -0.59
N GLU A 311 -3.85 6.65 -0.28
CA GLU A 311 -4.81 7.44 0.50
C GLU A 311 -6.17 7.53 -0.18
N GLU A 312 -6.22 7.84 -1.48
CA GLU A 312 -7.46 7.96 -2.24
C GLU A 312 -8.22 6.62 -2.28
N PHE A 313 -7.50 5.53 -2.47
CA PHE A 313 -8.07 4.18 -2.38
C PHE A 313 -8.61 3.87 -0.98
N ASN A 314 -7.87 4.25 0.07
CA ASN A 314 -8.31 4.09 1.46
C ASN A 314 -9.53 4.96 1.79
N LYS A 315 -9.61 6.17 1.23
CA LYS A 315 -10.74 7.13 1.32
C LYS A 315 -11.95 6.75 0.45
N ASN A 316 -11.92 5.61 -0.25
CA ASN A 316 -12.98 5.14 -1.15
C ASN A 316 -13.22 6.02 -2.39
N VAL A 317 -12.23 6.81 -2.82
CA VAL A 317 -12.32 7.57 -4.08
C VAL A 317 -12.32 6.63 -5.28
N TYR A 318 -11.51 5.56 -5.18
CA TYR A 318 -11.46 4.46 -6.15
C TYR A 318 -11.76 3.14 -5.44
N HIS A 319 -12.52 2.28 -6.12
CA HIS A 319 -12.77 0.92 -5.67
C HIS A 319 -11.87 -0.10 -6.37
N LEU A 320 -11.22 0.27 -7.46
CA LEU A 320 -10.35 -0.59 -8.25
C LEU A 320 -8.95 0.01 -8.38
N LEU A 321 -7.95 -0.69 -7.84
CA LEU A 321 -6.54 -0.31 -7.91
C LEU A 321 -5.78 -1.37 -8.70
N ILE A 322 -5.06 -0.98 -9.75
CA ILE A 322 -4.12 -1.82 -10.49
C ILE A 322 -2.73 -1.58 -9.93
N ALA A 323 -2.07 -2.62 -9.43
CA ALA A 323 -0.74 -2.55 -8.85
C ALA A 323 0.25 -3.37 -9.68
N THR A 324 1.43 -2.80 -9.94
CA THR A 324 2.54 -3.54 -10.55
C THR A 324 3.44 -4.09 -9.45
N ASP A 325 3.74 -5.39 -9.51
CA ASP A 325 4.63 -6.06 -8.58
C ASP A 325 5.99 -6.25 -9.28
N GLU A 326 6.85 -5.22 -9.20
CA GLU A 326 8.23 -5.36 -9.66
C GLU A 326 9.06 -5.95 -8.51
N ILE A 327 8.97 -7.26 -8.33
CA ILE A 327 9.96 -7.96 -7.52
C ILE A 327 11.24 -7.92 -8.34
N SER A 328 12.30 -7.32 -7.77
CA SER A 328 13.68 -7.54 -8.22
C SER A 328 13.81 -9.03 -8.45
N VAL A 329 14.01 -9.43 -9.71
CA VAL A 329 14.45 -10.78 -10.03
C VAL A 329 15.88 -10.86 -9.48
N GLU A 330 15.99 -10.96 -8.17
CA GLU A 330 17.10 -11.66 -7.56
C GLU A 330 17.05 -13.04 -8.19
N LYS A 331 18.18 -13.39 -8.78
CA LYS A 331 18.41 -14.73 -9.25
C LYS A 331 18.25 -15.64 -8.03
N ASP A 332 17.05 -16.17 -7.81
CA ASP A 332 16.87 -17.45 -7.15
C ASP A 332 17.45 -18.53 -8.11
N GLU A 333 18.75 -18.43 -8.37
CA GLU A 333 19.61 -19.56 -8.75
C GLU A 333 19.94 -20.26 -7.43
N GLY A 334 18.98 -21.00 -6.87
CA GLY A 334 19.14 -21.53 -5.52
C GLY A 334 18.02 -22.40 -4.99
N GLU A 335 17.25 -23.07 -5.84
CA GLU A 335 16.51 -24.27 -5.43
C GLU A 335 16.75 -25.37 -6.47
N ASN A 336 17.34 -26.47 -6.00
CA ASN A 336 17.84 -27.62 -6.76
C ASN A 336 16.84 -28.13 -7.81
N ASP A 337 17.04 -27.77 -9.07
CA ASP A 337 16.59 -28.56 -10.22
C ASP A 337 17.76 -29.50 -10.59
N ASN A 338 18.00 -30.53 -9.77
CA ASN A 338 18.71 -31.73 -10.20
C ASN A 338 17.66 -32.64 -10.84
N GLU A 339 17.47 -32.54 -12.15
CA GLU A 339 17.25 -33.70 -13.03
C GLU A 339 17.23 -33.26 -14.51
N ASP A 340 17.83 -34.13 -15.31
CA ASP A 340 17.86 -34.21 -16.77
C ASP A 340 18.88 -33.37 -17.55
N GLY A 341 19.90 -34.12 -18.00
CA GLY A 341 21.01 -33.67 -18.83
C GLY A 341 20.71 -33.54 -20.33
N LYS A 342 21.69 -32.89 -20.98
CA LYS A 342 21.96 -32.80 -22.43
C LYS A 342 20.97 -31.98 -23.27
N SER A 343 21.34 -30.75 -23.59
CA SER A 343 22.04 -30.46 -24.86
C SER A 343 22.30 -28.96 -25.02
N SER A 344 23.56 -28.65 -25.31
CA SER A 344 24.09 -27.31 -25.50
C SER A 344 23.72 -26.78 -26.89
N GLN A 345 22.98 -25.68 -26.98
CA GLN A 345 22.99 -24.82 -28.17
C GLN A 345 23.10 -23.35 -27.77
N LYS A 346 24.20 -22.74 -28.26
CA LYS A 346 24.58 -21.34 -28.12
C LYS A 346 23.54 -20.45 -28.81
N VAL A 347 23.07 -19.42 -28.11
CA VAL A 347 22.37 -18.28 -28.74
C VAL A 347 23.20 -17.03 -28.52
N VAL A 348 23.35 -16.33 -29.65
CA VAL A 348 24.27 -15.25 -29.98
C VAL A 348 23.93 -13.94 -29.25
N ASP A 349 24.97 -13.26 -28.78
CA ASP A 349 24.95 -11.91 -28.20
C ASP A 349 24.44 -10.85 -29.19
N ASN A 350 23.58 -9.94 -28.73
CA ASN A 350 23.36 -8.64 -29.37
C ASN A 350 23.13 -7.54 -28.30
N PRO A 351 23.49 -6.26 -28.57
CA PRO A 351 24.10 -5.40 -27.56
C PRO A 351 23.17 -4.35 -26.93
N LYS A 352 23.40 -4.13 -25.63
CA LYS A 352 23.22 -2.91 -24.82
C LYS A 352 21.98 -2.02 -25.10
N ALA A 353 20.86 -2.35 -24.46
CA ALA A 353 19.83 -1.37 -24.11
C ALA A 353 20.26 -0.61 -22.83
N LYS A 354 20.25 0.72 -22.87
CA LYS A 354 20.51 1.62 -21.73
C LYS A 354 19.60 1.26 -20.54
N LYS A 355 20.20 0.79 -19.43
CA LYS A 355 19.51 0.57 -18.16
C LYS A 355 19.13 1.94 -17.56
N SER A 356 17.83 2.22 -17.44
CA SER A 356 17.36 3.25 -16.52
C SER A 356 17.74 2.83 -15.08
N LYS A 357 18.17 3.79 -14.26
CA LYS A 357 18.36 3.61 -12.82
C LYS A 357 17.02 3.11 -12.25
N LYS A 358 16.95 1.86 -11.80
CA LYS A 358 15.76 1.26 -11.19
C LYS A 358 15.85 1.42 -9.68
N ASP A 359 14.76 1.88 -9.05
CA ASP A 359 14.65 1.95 -7.60
C ASP A 359 14.60 0.53 -7.04
N LYS A 360 15.62 0.16 -6.24
CA LYS A 360 15.68 -1.14 -5.55
C LYS A 360 14.63 -1.28 -4.43
N GLU A 361 13.92 -0.19 -4.12
CA GLU A 361 13.08 -0.04 -2.92
C GLU A 361 11.58 -0.22 -3.18
N TYR A 362 11.18 -0.47 -4.44
CA TYR A 362 9.76 -0.57 -4.79
C TYR A 362 9.22 -2.00 -4.65
N GLY A 363 8.20 -2.18 -3.82
CA GLY A 363 7.35 -3.38 -3.85
C GLY A 363 5.97 -3.12 -3.29
N VAL A 364 4.93 -3.00 -4.13
CA VAL A 364 3.53 -2.84 -3.67
C VAL A 364 3.02 -4.05 -2.88
N SER A 365 3.65 -5.20 -3.11
CA SER A 365 3.42 -6.42 -2.35
C SER A 365 3.93 -6.33 -0.92
N ARG A 366 4.79 -5.36 -0.58
CA ARG A 366 5.32 -5.14 0.77
C ARG A 366 5.04 -3.71 1.21
N GLY A 367 4.88 -3.48 2.50
CA GLY A 367 5.05 -2.11 2.96
C GLY A 367 3.98 -1.07 2.55
N VAL A 368 2.77 -1.43 2.09
CA VAL A 368 1.67 -0.47 1.83
C VAL A 368 0.37 -0.99 2.45
N ASP A 369 -0.23 -0.20 3.36
CA ASP A 369 -1.48 -0.57 4.05
C ASP A 369 -2.73 -0.20 3.25
N PHE A 370 -3.44 -1.22 2.78
CA PHE A 370 -4.72 -1.08 2.08
C PHE A 370 -5.87 -1.48 3.00
N LYS A 371 -6.77 -0.54 3.25
CA LYS A 371 -7.90 -0.73 4.18
C LYS A 371 -9.14 -1.24 3.46
N ASN A 372 -9.74 -2.29 4.01
CA ASN A 372 -11.01 -2.87 3.56
C ASN A 372 -10.98 -3.40 2.11
N VAL A 373 -9.92 -4.12 1.75
CA VAL A 373 -9.85 -4.83 0.47
C VAL A 373 -10.70 -6.09 0.55
N ALA A 374 -11.75 -6.15 -0.26
CA ALA A 374 -12.65 -7.30 -0.34
C ALA A 374 -12.08 -8.40 -1.25
N CYS A 375 -11.39 -8.01 -2.32
CA CYS A 375 -10.82 -8.95 -3.28
C CYS A 375 -9.41 -8.56 -3.71
N VAL A 376 -8.54 -9.57 -3.84
CA VAL A 376 -7.27 -9.48 -4.57
C VAL A 376 -7.39 -10.29 -5.86
N LEU A 377 -7.22 -9.66 -7.00
CA LEU A 377 -7.19 -10.30 -8.31
C LEU A 377 -5.76 -10.35 -8.83
N ASN A 378 -5.15 -11.53 -8.85
CA ASN A 378 -3.89 -11.74 -9.57
C ASN A 378 -4.22 -11.86 -11.06
N PHE A 379 -4.21 -10.73 -11.77
CA PHE A 379 -4.43 -10.70 -13.22
C PHE A 379 -3.30 -11.44 -13.94
N ASP A 380 -2.06 -11.18 -13.54
CA ASP A 380 -0.94 -12.06 -13.87
C ASP A 380 -0.52 -12.83 -12.62
N LEU A 381 -0.32 -14.14 -12.76
CA LEU A 381 0.18 -14.97 -11.66
C LEU A 381 1.56 -14.43 -11.23
N PRO A 382 1.83 -14.29 -9.92
CA PRO A 382 3.15 -13.89 -9.43
C PRO A 382 4.22 -14.89 -9.88
N THR A 383 5.47 -14.43 -9.95
CA THR A 383 6.62 -15.26 -10.37
C THR A 383 7.09 -16.23 -9.28
N THR A 384 6.75 -15.98 -8.01
CA THR A 384 7.12 -16.80 -6.86
C THR A 384 5.93 -17.02 -5.93
N SER A 385 5.97 -18.08 -5.13
CA SER A 385 4.94 -18.38 -4.14
C SER A 385 4.98 -17.43 -2.95
N LYS A 386 6.16 -16.93 -2.56
CA LYS A 386 6.30 -15.86 -1.55
C LYS A 386 5.57 -14.58 -1.98
N ALA A 387 5.72 -14.20 -3.26
CA ALA A 387 5.01 -13.05 -3.82
C ALA A 387 3.48 -13.25 -3.79
N TYR A 388 3.02 -14.46 -4.07
CA TYR A 388 1.61 -14.81 -3.97
C TYR A 388 1.04 -14.53 -2.57
N VAL A 389 1.69 -15.04 -1.52
CA VAL A 389 1.28 -14.82 -0.11
C VAL A 389 1.20 -13.32 0.21
N HIS A 390 2.19 -12.54 -0.23
CA HIS A 390 2.22 -11.10 0.00
C HIS A 390 1.09 -10.34 -0.72
N ARG A 391 0.70 -10.76 -1.93
CA ARG A 391 -0.41 -10.18 -2.69
C ARG A 391 -1.75 -10.49 -2.03
N ILE A 392 -2.02 -11.76 -1.73
CA ILE A 392 -3.31 -12.16 -1.12
C ILE A 392 -3.44 -11.64 0.31
N GLY A 393 -2.33 -11.47 1.02
CA GLY A 393 -2.29 -10.86 2.34
C GLY A 393 -2.70 -9.38 2.38
N ARG A 394 -3.14 -8.78 1.26
CA ARG A 394 -3.76 -7.44 1.20
C ARG A 394 -5.27 -7.47 1.48
N THR A 395 -5.91 -8.65 1.43
CA THR A 395 -7.31 -8.86 1.83
C THR A 395 -7.37 -9.71 3.12
N ALA A 396 -8.58 -9.98 3.61
CA ALA A 396 -8.85 -10.73 4.84
C ALA A 396 -8.11 -10.20 6.10
N ARG A 397 -7.95 -8.87 6.20
CA ARG A 397 -7.29 -8.21 7.35
C ARG A 397 -8.28 -7.78 8.42
N ALA A 398 -7.78 -7.60 9.65
CA ALA A 398 -8.52 -7.03 10.79
C ALA A 398 -9.86 -7.75 11.03
N GLY A 399 -9.83 -9.08 10.95
CA GLY A 399 -10.99 -9.93 11.23
C GLY A 399 -12.07 -9.96 10.15
N LYS A 400 -11.87 -9.35 8.98
CA LYS A 400 -12.81 -9.39 7.85
C LYS A 400 -12.54 -10.57 6.92
N SER A 401 -13.58 -11.04 6.24
CA SER A 401 -13.42 -12.01 5.15
C SER A 401 -12.86 -11.35 3.88
N GLY A 402 -12.20 -12.15 3.07
CA GLY A 402 -11.56 -11.71 1.84
C GLY A 402 -11.51 -12.81 0.80
N MET A 403 -11.38 -12.42 -0.46
CA MET A 403 -11.25 -13.35 -1.57
C MET A 403 -9.98 -13.06 -2.37
N ALA A 404 -9.27 -14.10 -2.78
CA ALA A 404 -8.21 -14.01 -3.77
C ALA A 404 -8.59 -14.81 -5.02
N LEU A 405 -8.52 -14.19 -6.20
CA LEU A 405 -8.73 -14.86 -7.48
C LEU A 405 -7.47 -14.73 -8.33
N SER A 406 -7.00 -15.83 -8.90
CA SER A 406 -5.77 -15.84 -9.72
C SER A 406 -6.01 -16.41 -11.10
N PHE A 407 -5.65 -15.65 -12.13
CA PHE A 407 -5.65 -16.15 -13.49
C PHE A 407 -4.36 -16.91 -13.77
N VAL A 408 -4.50 -18.09 -14.34
CA VAL A 408 -3.40 -18.99 -14.69
C VAL A 408 -3.50 -19.24 -16.19
N VAL A 409 -2.46 -18.91 -16.94
CA VAL A 409 -2.42 -19.22 -18.37
C VAL A 409 -1.96 -20.67 -18.55
N ALA A 410 -2.76 -21.48 -19.23
CA ALA A 410 -2.37 -22.87 -19.51
C ALA A 410 -1.17 -22.90 -20.47
N SER A 411 -0.22 -23.81 -20.27
CA SER A 411 1.04 -23.85 -21.04
C SER A 411 0.82 -23.95 -22.55
N LYS A 412 -0.27 -24.63 -22.95
CA LYS A 412 -0.68 -24.80 -24.36
C LYS A 412 -1.26 -23.53 -24.99
N GLU A 413 -1.73 -22.59 -24.19
CA GLU A 413 -2.40 -21.35 -24.62
C GLU A 413 -1.43 -20.16 -24.70
N VAL A 414 -0.21 -20.30 -24.16
CA VAL A 414 0.80 -19.24 -24.14
C VAL A 414 1.24 -18.90 -25.57
N GLY A 415 1.24 -17.61 -25.92
CA GLY A 415 1.76 -17.13 -27.20
C GLY A 415 0.75 -17.18 -28.36
N LYS A 416 -0.45 -17.74 -28.17
CA LYS A 416 -1.49 -17.75 -29.20
C LYS A 416 -1.98 -16.34 -29.55
N HIS A 417 -1.99 -15.43 -28.58
CA HIS A 417 -2.42 -14.04 -28.80
C HIS A 417 -1.24 -13.07 -28.64
N LYS A 418 -0.45 -12.88 -29.69
CA LYS A 418 0.81 -12.09 -29.71
C LYS A 418 0.77 -10.77 -28.93
N THR A 419 -0.31 -9.99 -29.07
CA THR A 419 -0.45 -8.67 -28.42
C THR A 419 -0.80 -8.74 -26.93
N ALA A 420 -1.37 -9.86 -26.49
CA ALA A 420 -1.76 -10.11 -25.10
C ALA A 420 -0.72 -10.98 -24.38
N THR A 421 0.31 -11.47 -25.08
CA THR A 421 1.26 -12.42 -24.51
C THR A 421 2.18 -11.80 -23.46
N LEU A 422 2.47 -12.56 -22.40
CA LEU A 422 3.50 -12.19 -21.41
C LEU A 422 4.54 -13.30 -21.27
N SER A 423 5.82 -12.93 -21.17
CA SER A 423 6.89 -13.91 -21.00
C SER A 423 6.78 -14.73 -19.71
N THR A 424 6.21 -14.14 -18.64
CA THR A 424 6.03 -14.82 -17.35
C THR A 424 4.98 -15.93 -17.42
N ALA A 425 4.00 -15.82 -18.33
CA ALA A 425 2.90 -16.77 -18.47
C ALA A 425 3.36 -18.20 -18.79
N LYS A 426 4.56 -18.35 -19.38
CA LYS A 426 5.19 -19.65 -19.67
C LYS A 426 5.40 -20.52 -18.44
N ARG A 427 5.50 -19.92 -17.25
CA ARG A 427 5.81 -20.62 -15.99
C ARG A 427 4.59 -20.72 -15.07
N ASP A 428 3.41 -20.25 -15.49
CA ASP A 428 2.23 -20.13 -14.64
C ASP A 428 1.83 -21.47 -14.01
N GLU A 429 1.83 -22.58 -14.78
CA GLU A 429 1.48 -23.91 -14.25
C GLU A 429 2.51 -24.43 -13.22
N LYS A 430 3.83 -24.27 -13.50
CA LYS A 430 4.90 -24.65 -12.56
C LYS A 430 4.76 -23.85 -11.26
N ILE A 431 4.52 -22.55 -11.35
CA ILE A 431 4.38 -21.67 -10.19
C ILE A 431 3.10 -21.97 -9.41
N LEU A 432 1.97 -22.22 -10.09
CA LEU A 432 0.72 -22.62 -9.45
C LEU A 432 0.92 -23.87 -8.59
N SER A 433 1.60 -24.91 -9.11
CA SER A 433 1.86 -26.13 -8.34
C SER A 433 2.67 -25.87 -7.06
N ARG A 434 3.63 -24.93 -7.11
CA ARG A 434 4.42 -24.52 -5.94
C ARG A 434 3.56 -23.73 -4.94
N ILE A 435 2.71 -22.83 -5.44
CA ILE A 435 1.77 -22.05 -4.63
C ILE A 435 0.80 -22.99 -3.90
N VAL A 436 0.19 -23.94 -4.60
CA VAL A 436 -0.74 -24.92 -4.01
C VAL A 436 -0.05 -25.71 -2.90
N LYS A 437 1.13 -26.29 -3.16
CA LYS A 437 1.90 -27.01 -2.14
C LYS A 437 2.25 -26.17 -0.92
N GLN A 438 2.57 -24.89 -1.12
CA GLN A 438 2.88 -23.99 0.00
C GLN A 438 1.62 -23.57 0.76
N GLN A 439 0.51 -23.31 0.08
CA GLN A 439 -0.75 -22.99 0.74
C GLN A 439 -1.31 -24.18 1.53
N GLU A 440 -1.20 -25.39 1.00
CA GLU A 440 -1.57 -26.63 1.72
C GLU A 440 -0.76 -26.81 3.01
N LYS A 441 0.55 -26.55 2.96
CA LYS A 441 1.40 -26.56 4.17
C LYS A 441 0.96 -25.54 5.22
N ASN A 442 0.41 -24.42 4.78
CA ASN A 442 -0.07 -23.34 5.64
C ASN A 442 -1.56 -23.54 6.04
N GLY A 443 -2.17 -24.68 5.70
CA GLY A 443 -3.57 -24.99 6.04
C GLY A 443 -4.63 -24.33 5.14
N PHE A 444 -4.24 -23.77 3.99
CA PHE A 444 -5.16 -23.16 3.03
C PHE A 444 -5.45 -24.08 1.83
N GLU A 445 -6.70 -24.07 1.38
CA GLU A 445 -7.13 -24.72 0.14
C GLU A 445 -7.33 -23.69 -0.97
N ILE A 446 -6.76 -23.94 -2.15
CA ILE A 446 -6.99 -23.12 -3.35
C ILE A 446 -7.97 -23.83 -4.28
N LYS A 447 -9.16 -23.26 -4.44
CA LYS A 447 -10.25 -23.87 -5.19
C LYS A 447 -10.18 -23.52 -6.68
N PRO A 448 -10.39 -24.48 -7.59
CA PRO A 448 -10.58 -24.16 -8.99
C PRO A 448 -11.88 -23.37 -9.19
N TYR A 449 -11.83 -22.31 -10.00
CA TYR A 449 -13.00 -21.55 -10.42
C TYR A 449 -13.16 -21.66 -11.93
N GLN A 450 -14.32 -22.11 -12.38
CA GLN A 450 -14.65 -22.25 -13.78
C GLN A 450 -15.72 -21.23 -14.16
N PHE A 451 -15.39 -20.36 -15.12
CA PHE A 451 -16.34 -19.41 -15.68
C PHE A 451 -17.27 -20.10 -16.67
N ASP A 452 -18.56 -19.74 -16.65
CA ASP A 452 -19.49 -20.12 -17.71
C ASP A 452 -19.17 -19.32 -18.98
N MET A 453 -18.30 -19.87 -19.82
CA MET A 453 -17.86 -19.22 -21.05
C MET A 453 -19.03 -18.94 -21.99
N LYS A 454 -20.14 -19.68 -21.92
CA LYS A 454 -21.31 -19.42 -22.79
C LYS A 454 -21.92 -18.05 -22.52
N GLN A 455 -21.95 -17.62 -21.26
CA GLN A 455 -22.43 -16.29 -20.87
C GLN A 455 -21.42 -15.19 -21.19
N VAL A 456 -20.13 -15.52 -21.16
CA VAL A 456 -19.03 -14.58 -21.40
C VAL A 456 -18.78 -14.33 -22.89
N GLU A 457 -19.04 -15.30 -23.77
CA GLU A 457 -18.81 -15.20 -25.21
C GLU A 457 -19.57 -14.02 -25.85
N GLY A 458 -20.76 -13.69 -25.35
CA GLY A 458 -21.50 -12.51 -25.81
C GLY A 458 -20.75 -11.17 -25.62
N PHE A 459 -19.80 -11.12 -24.68
CA PHE A 459 -18.99 -9.94 -24.41
C PHE A 459 -17.70 -9.89 -25.24
N ARG A 460 -17.33 -11.01 -25.90
CA ARG A 460 -16.02 -11.19 -26.56
C ARG A 460 -15.76 -10.16 -27.65
N TYR A 461 -16.74 -9.92 -28.53
CA TYR A 461 -16.57 -8.96 -29.62
C TYR A 461 -16.26 -7.53 -29.12
N ARG A 462 -16.89 -7.11 -28.01
CA ARG A 462 -16.64 -5.80 -27.39
C ARG A 462 -15.27 -5.74 -26.73
N ALA A 463 -14.86 -6.84 -26.10
CA ALA A 463 -13.51 -6.97 -25.57
C ALA A 463 -12.49 -6.87 -26.71
N ASP A 464 -12.70 -7.54 -27.83
CA ASP A 464 -11.83 -7.44 -29.01
C ASP A 464 -11.72 -6.01 -29.54
N ASP A 465 -12.84 -5.31 -29.72
CA ASP A 465 -12.85 -3.93 -30.20
C ASP A 465 -12.11 -2.98 -29.27
N ALA A 466 -12.39 -3.06 -27.96
CA ALA A 466 -11.68 -2.27 -26.95
C ALA A 466 -10.18 -2.62 -26.91
N PHE A 467 -9.85 -3.90 -27.02
CA PHE A 467 -8.46 -4.37 -26.96
C PHE A 467 -7.63 -3.89 -28.16
N ARG A 468 -8.25 -3.82 -29.35
CA ARG A 468 -7.64 -3.26 -30.57
C ARG A 468 -7.44 -1.75 -30.47
N ALA A 469 -8.36 -1.04 -29.81
CA ALA A 469 -8.24 0.40 -29.59
C ALA A 469 -7.05 0.78 -28.68
N VAL A 470 -6.62 -0.13 -27.79
CA VAL A 470 -5.48 0.08 -26.90
C VAL A 470 -4.19 -0.37 -27.57
N THR A 471 -3.53 0.57 -28.25
CA THR A 471 -2.25 0.35 -28.94
C THR A 471 -1.05 0.56 -28.01
N GLN A 472 0.13 0.09 -28.42
CA GLN A 472 1.38 0.37 -27.69
C GLN A 472 1.70 1.87 -27.62
N THR A 473 1.37 2.61 -28.68
CA THR A 473 1.49 4.07 -28.72
C THR A 473 0.60 4.72 -27.67
N ALA A 474 -0.67 4.30 -27.57
CA ALA A 474 -1.60 4.81 -26.55
C ALA A 474 -1.10 4.54 -25.13
N ILE A 475 -0.54 3.36 -24.87
CA ILE A 475 0.06 2.99 -23.58
C ILE A 475 1.22 3.93 -23.24
N ARG A 476 2.14 4.13 -24.20
CA ARG A 476 3.31 4.99 -24.00
C ARG A 476 2.91 6.44 -23.76
N GLU A 477 1.94 6.95 -24.52
CA GLU A 477 1.41 8.31 -24.34
C GLU A 477 0.72 8.48 -22.98
N ALA A 478 -0.10 7.52 -22.56
CA ALA A 478 -0.76 7.55 -21.25
C ALA A 478 0.26 7.58 -20.11
N ARG A 479 1.29 6.73 -20.18
CA ARG A 479 2.38 6.67 -19.20
C ARG A 479 3.18 7.97 -19.14
N VAL A 480 3.57 8.54 -20.28
CA VAL A 480 4.27 9.83 -20.33
C VAL A 480 3.40 10.96 -19.79
N LYS A 481 2.10 10.97 -20.11
CA LYS A 481 1.15 11.98 -19.62
C LYS A 481 1.00 11.93 -18.10
N GLU A 482 0.90 10.74 -17.53
CA GLU A 482 0.80 10.56 -16.07
C GLU A 482 2.06 11.06 -15.37
N LEU A 483 3.25 10.67 -15.86
CA LEU A 483 4.53 11.17 -15.33
C LEU A 483 4.69 12.69 -15.48
N LYS A 484 4.29 13.27 -16.63
CA LYS A 484 4.32 14.72 -16.86
C LYS A 484 3.39 15.45 -15.89
N ASN A 485 2.17 14.96 -15.70
CA ASN A 485 1.22 15.57 -14.77
C ASN A 485 1.74 15.55 -13.33
N GLU A 486 2.37 14.44 -12.91
CA GLU A 486 3.00 14.35 -11.60
C GLU A 486 4.22 15.29 -11.45
N LEU A 487 5.04 15.41 -12.49
CA LEU A 487 6.13 16.40 -12.52
C LEU A 487 5.63 17.84 -12.36
N ILE A 488 4.57 18.21 -13.09
CA ILE A 488 3.94 19.54 -13.02
C ILE A 488 3.34 19.81 -11.63
N ASN A 489 2.77 18.78 -11.00
CA ASN A 489 2.15 18.87 -9.68
C ASN A 489 3.18 18.90 -8.53
N SER A 490 4.43 18.52 -8.78
CA SER A 490 5.54 18.63 -7.83
C SER A 490 5.75 20.09 -7.39
N GLU A 491 5.92 20.32 -6.09
CA GLU A 491 5.96 21.65 -5.48
C GLU A 491 7.07 22.56 -6.04
N LYS A 492 8.16 21.97 -6.56
CA LYS A 492 9.24 22.70 -7.23
C LYS A 492 8.79 23.38 -8.53
N LEU A 493 7.86 22.77 -9.28
CA LEU A 493 7.31 23.34 -10.52
C LEU A 493 6.15 24.28 -10.27
N LYS A 494 5.39 24.13 -9.17
CA LYS A 494 4.41 25.15 -8.74
C LYS A 494 5.07 26.51 -8.51
N ARG A 495 6.23 26.54 -7.84
CA ARG A 495 7.02 27.78 -7.67
C ARG A 495 7.57 28.29 -9.02
N PHE A 496 8.16 27.41 -9.83
CA PHE A 496 8.68 27.76 -11.16
C PHE A 496 7.61 28.33 -12.12
N PHE A 497 6.39 27.80 -12.12
CA PHE A 497 5.29 28.29 -12.95
C PHE A 497 4.52 29.47 -12.34
N GLN A 498 4.61 29.69 -11.03
CA GLN A 498 4.22 30.97 -10.42
C GLN A 498 5.15 32.09 -10.90
N GLU A 499 6.44 31.79 -11.08
CA GLU A 499 7.44 32.74 -11.60
C GLU A 499 7.44 32.85 -13.14
N ASN A 500 7.03 31.80 -13.87
CA ASN A 500 7.01 31.77 -15.34
C ASN A 500 5.63 31.37 -15.91
N PRO A 501 4.62 32.26 -15.88
CA PRO A 501 3.24 31.94 -16.27
C PRO A 501 3.07 31.61 -17.77
N GLN A 502 3.97 32.07 -18.64
CA GLN A 502 3.91 31.80 -20.09
C GLN A 502 4.25 30.35 -20.44
N ASN A 503 5.18 29.72 -19.71
CA ASN A 503 5.54 28.31 -19.92
C ASN A 503 4.41 27.35 -19.54
N LEU A 504 3.60 27.74 -18.55
CA LEU A 504 2.39 27.02 -18.16
C LEU A 504 1.32 27.10 -19.25
N ALA A 505 1.18 28.26 -19.93
CA ALA A 505 0.28 28.42 -21.05
C ALA A 505 0.70 27.53 -22.24
N SER A 506 1.99 27.52 -22.60
CA SER A 506 2.53 26.66 -23.66
C SER A 506 2.28 25.17 -23.41
N LEU A 507 2.34 24.72 -22.15
CA LEU A 507 2.06 23.33 -21.78
C LEU A 507 0.56 22.99 -21.78
N ARG A 508 -0.31 23.96 -21.48
CA ARG A 508 -1.77 23.82 -21.54
C ARG A 508 -2.32 23.81 -22.97
N HIS A 509 -1.55 24.34 -23.93
CA HIS A 509 -1.93 24.39 -25.34
C HIS A 509 -1.56 23.11 -26.12
N ASP A 510 -0.91 22.12 -25.49
CA ASP A 510 -0.87 20.76 -26.01
C ASP A 510 -2.30 20.19 -25.95
N LYS A 511 -2.90 20.11 -27.14
CA LYS A 511 -4.25 19.59 -27.42
C LYS A 511 -4.57 18.39 -26.55
N GLU A 512 -5.77 18.35 -25.95
CA GLU A 512 -6.26 17.19 -25.19
C GLU A 512 -6.30 15.93 -26.09
N LEU A 513 -5.19 15.20 -26.12
CA LEU A 513 -5.11 13.88 -26.72
C LEU A 513 -5.65 12.91 -25.68
N HIS A 514 -6.85 12.38 -25.93
CA HIS A 514 -7.25 11.10 -25.36
C HIS A 514 -6.35 10.04 -26.01
N PRO A 515 -5.46 9.36 -25.26
CA PRO A 515 -4.45 8.47 -25.84
C PRO A 515 -5.06 7.29 -26.61
N ALA A 516 -6.33 6.96 -26.36
CA ALA A 516 -7.15 6.11 -27.21
C ALA A 516 -8.53 6.76 -27.43
N ARG A 517 -9.04 6.72 -28.67
CA ARG A 517 -10.38 7.21 -29.01
C ARG A 517 -11.42 6.37 -28.27
N VAL A 518 -11.95 6.88 -27.15
CA VAL A 518 -12.97 6.19 -26.36
C VAL A 518 -14.27 6.11 -27.16
N GLN A 519 -14.68 4.90 -27.52
CA GLN A 519 -15.92 4.69 -28.28
C GLN A 519 -17.12 4.84 -27.34
N ALA A 520 -17.94 5.87 -27.54
CA ALA A 520 -19.04 6.20 -26.62
C ALA A 520 -20.04 5.06 -26.42
N HIS A 521 -20.28 4.24 -27.45
CA HIS A 521 -21.21 3.10 -27.39
C HIS A 521 -20.70 1.95 -26.51
N LEU A 522 -19.38 1.83 -26.29
CA LEU A 522 -18.81 0.81 -25.41
C LEU A 522 -19.07 1.09 -23.92
N LYS A 523 -19.55 2.27 -23.54
CA LYS A 523 -19.89 2.59 -22.15
C LYS A 523 -21.17 1.92 -21.68
N ASN A 524 -22.17 1.76 -22.56
CA ASN A 524 -23.47 1.21 -22.22
C ASN A 524 -23.48 -0.30 -22.48
N LEU A 525 -24.06 -1.09 -21.58
CA LEU A 525 -24.22 -2.53 -21.78
C LEU A 525 -25.58 -2.82 -22.41
N PRO A 526 -25.65 -3.39 -23.63
CA PRO A 526 -26.92 -3.83 -24.21
C PRO A 526 -27.60 -4.89 -23.35
N GLU A 527 -28.93 -4.82 -23.25
CA GLU A 527 -29.74 -5.68 -22.37
C GLU A 527 -29.68 -7.16 -22.75
N TYR A 528 -29.54 -7.47 -24.04
CA TYR A 528 -29.41 -8.85 -24.53
C TYR A 528 -28.12 -9.55 -24.07
N LEU A 529 -27.08 -8.78 -23.69
CA LEU A 529 -25.83 -9.33 -23.14
C LEU A 529 -25.90 -9.59 -21.64
N LEU A 530 -26.91 -9.08 -20.93
CA LEU A 530 -27.07 -9.34 -19.50
C LEU A 530 -27.55 -10.79 -19.28
N PRO A 531 -26.93 -11.52 -18.33
CA PRO A 531 -27.48 -12.78 -17.83
C PRO A 531 -28.91 -12.57 -17.31
N GLU A 532 -29.77 -13.58 -17.40
CA GLU A 532 -31.19 -13.47 -16.99
C GLU A 532 -31.35 -12.97 -15.55
N SER A 533 -30.44 -13.38 -14.64
CA SER A 533 -30.39 -12.93 -13.25
C SER A 533 -30.02 -11.45 -13.06
N ALA A 534 -29.35 -10.81 -14.04
CA ALA A 534 -28.96 -9.41 -14.00
C ALA A 534 -29.96 -8.47 -14.71
N ARG A 535 -30.96 -9.02 -15.42
CA ARG A 535 -31.99 -8.23 -16.13
C ARG A 535 -33.05 -7.62 -15.21
N SER A 536 -33.19 -8.09 -13.97
CA SER A 536 -34.12 -7.53 -12.98
C SER A 536 -33.62 -6.28 -12.26
N ASP A 537 -32.29 -6.07 -12.19
CA ASP A 537 -31.62 -5.02 -11.40
C ASP A 537 -30.99 -3.90 -12.26
N VAL A 538 -31.63 -3.54 -13.38
CA VAL A 538 -31.11 -2.55 -14.35
C VAL A 538 -30.84 -1.16 -13.74
N LYS A 539 -31.46 -0.83 -12.60
CA LYS A 539 -31.33 0.51 -11.96
C LYS A 539 -29.95 0.81 -11.39
N ASN A 540 -29.10 -0.20 -11.13
CA ASN A 540 -27.77 -0.02 -10.51
C ASN A 540 -26.58 -0.37 -11.42
N ILE A 541 -26.82 -0.72 -12.68
CA ILE A 541 -25.76 -1.08 -13.64
C ILE A 541 -25.45 0.16 -14.47
N GLY A 542 -24.62 1.07 -13.92
CA GLY A 542 -24.35 2.35 -14.55
C GLY A 542 -23.23 3.15 -13.88
N PHE A 543 -22.81 4.20 -14.59
CA PHE A 543 -21.75 5.14 -14.23
C PHE A 543 -21.74 5.52 -12.74
N VAL A 544 -20.58 5.35 -12.08
CA VAL A 544 -20.34 5.81 -10.70
C VAL A 544 -19.94 7.29 -10.74
N PRO A 545 -20.81 8.24 -10.35
CA PRO A 545 -20.43 9.64 -10.26
C PRO A 545 -19.46 9.85 -9.09
N PHE A 546 -18.57 10.83 -9.23
CA PHE A 546 -17.76 11.31 -8.10
C PHE A 546 -18.67 11.80 -6.96
N HIS A 547 -18.41 11.33 -5.73
CA HIS A 547 -18.91 12.01 -4.54
C HIS A 547 -18.03 13.22 -4.25
N ASN A 548 -18.30 14.32 -4.97
CA ASN A 548 -17.60 15.57 -4.75
C ASN A 548 -18.23 16.31 -3.55
N LYS A 549 -17.76 16.02 -2.33
CA LYS A 549 -18.19 16.75 -1.12
C LYS A 549 -17.60 18.15 -0.98
N ASN A 550 -17.06 18.73 -2.05
CA ASN A 550 -16.62 20.13 -2.10
C ASN A 550 -17.19 20.83 -3.34
N LYS A 551 -18.49 21.16 -3.33
CA LYS A 551 -19.00 22.24 -4.17
C LYS A 551 -18.89 23.54 -3.38
N VAL A 552 -17.83 24.30 -3.67
CA VAL A 552 -17.81 25.73 -3.35
C VAL A 552 -18.96 26.38 -4.14
N ASN A 553 -19.92 26.93 -3.40
CA ASN A 553 -21.06 27.66 -3.94
C ASN A 553 -20.57 28.90 -4.71
N LYS A 554 -20.33 28.76 -6.02
CA LYS A 554 -20.27 29.92 -6.92
C LYS A 554 -21.70 30.32 -7.30
N TYR A 555 -22.20 31.35 -6.62
CA TYR A 555 -23.36 32.13 -7.04
C TYR A 555 -23.24 32.50 -8.53
N ARG A 556 -24.14 31.95 -9.36
CA ARG A 556 -24.21 32.24 -10.80
C ARG A 556 -25.40 33.19 -11.03
N LYS A 557 -25.11 34.49 -11.23
CA LYS A 557 -26.08 35.49 -11.70
C LYS A 557 -26.73 35.01 -13.01
N LYS A 558 -28.07 34.96 -13.03
CA LYS A 558 -28.88 34.67 -14.22
C LYS A 558 -28.87 35.88 -15.17
N GLY A 559 -28.35 35.70 -16.38
CA GLY A 559 -28.63 36.55 -17.54
C GLY A 559 -29.02 35.66 -18.72
N LYS A 560 -30.26 35.77 -19.21
CA LYS A 560 -30.77 35.03 -20.37
C LYS A 560 -30.20 35.62 -21.68
N PRO A 561 -29.72 34.82 -22.66
CA PRO A 561 -29.49 35.33 -24.01
C PRO A 561 -30.76 35.20 -24.87
N LYS A 562 -31.07 36.25 -25.63
CA LYS A 562 -32.15 36.32 -26.63
C LYS A 562 -31.82 35.41 -27.83
N ARG A 563 -32.84 34.69 -28.33
CA ARG A 563 -32.84 33.95 -29.61
C ARG A 563 -32.56 34.90 -30.78
N LYS A 564 -31.56 34.61 -31.61
CA LYS A 564 -31.42 35.19 -32.96
C LYS A 564 -32.25 34.37 -33.96
N GLN A 565 -33.00 35.08 -34.79
CA GLN A 565 -33.83 34.53 -35.88
C GLN A 565 -32.96 33.99 -37.02
N ASP A 566 -33.53 33.01 -37.72
CA ASP A 566 -32.94 32.22 -38.81
C ASP A 566 -32.85 33.05 -40.12
N PRO A 567 -31.65 33.27 -40.68
CA PRO A 567 -31.42 34.17 -41.82
C PRO A 567 -31.84 33.63 -43.20
N LEU A 568 -32.50 32.47 -43.30
CA LEU A 568 -32.90 31.86 -44.58
C LEU A 568 -34.40 32.00 -44.93
N LYS A 569 -35.12 32.92 -44.29
CA LYS A 569 -36.54 33.18 -44.57
C LYS A 569 -36.87 34.49 -45.29
N SER A 570 -35.90 35.17 -45.88
CA SER A 570 -36.17 36.31 -46.77
C SER A 570 -35.50 36.06 -48.12
N PHE A 571 -36.15 35.34 -49.03
CA PHE A 571 -36.09 35.51 -50.49
C PHE A 571 -37.06 34.51 -51.16
N LYS A 572 -38.27 34.98 -51.47
CA LYS A 572 -39.18 34.39 -52.47
C LYS A 572 -39.91 35.52 -53.20
N LYS A 573 -39.28 36.02 -54.25
CA LYS A 573 -39.82 36.16 -55.62
C LYS A 573 -38.75 36.80 -56.48
#